data_AF-A0A2R4VT25-F1
#
_entry.id   AF-A0A2R4VT25-F1
#
_cell.length_a   1.000
_cell.length_b   1.000
_cell.length_c   1.000
_cell.angle_alpha   90.00
_cell.angle_beta   90.00
_cell.angle_gamma   90.00
#
_symmetry.space_group_name_H-M   'P 1'
#
loop_
_entity.id
_entity.type
_entity.pdbx_description
1 polymer ?
#
loop_
_entity_poly.entity_id
_entity_poly.type
_entity_poly.pdbx_seq_one_letter_code
_entity_poly.pdbx_strand_id
1 'polypeptide(L)'
;MASGGKIIGEYSKGKVDKLLTADAADSSRSQRIRRFLENMDAAILEANCEVIGRELPNLNRESFLRMAVRVAELRADYIRAGLHMSEARHPDPSSVAELARLRSAYEEMLAVYEAAERVIERGYAKLG
;
A
#
# COMPACT_ATOMS: atom_id res chain seq x y z
N MET A 1 30.79 80.94 15.91
CA MET A 1 31.16 80.18 14.70
C MET A 1 31.51 78.75 15.13
N ALA A 2 30.84 77.77 14.50
CA ALA A 2 31.04 76.30 14.53
C ALA A 2 30.93 75.58 15.90
N SER A 3 29.79 74.98 16.23
CA SER A 3 29.33 73.62 15.84
C SER A 3 29.99 72.51 16.65
N GLY A 4 29.29 72.04 17.69
CA GLY A 4 29.67 70.91 18.53
C GLY A 4 28.53 69.89 18.63
N GLY A 5 28.23 69.20 17.53
CA GLY A 5 27.36 68.02 17.55
C GLY A 5 28.18 66.77 17.83
N LYS A 6 28.06 66.19 19.03
CA LYS A 6 28.69 64.91 19.39
C LYS A 6 27.76 63.76 19.01
N ILE A 7 28.01 63.11 17.87
CA ILE A 7 27.37 61.83 17.55
C ILE A 7 28.12 60.74 18.34
N ILE A 8 27.50 60.23 19.41
CA ILE A 8 27.93 58.98 20.05
C ILE A 8 27.00 57.88 19.53
N GLY A 9 27.35 57.32 18.38
CA GLY A 9 26.69 56.13 17.84
C GLY A 9 27.59 54.94 18.08
N GLU A 10 27.31 54.15 19.10
CA GLU A 10 27.95 52.85 19.26
C GLU A 10 27.32 51.89 18.23
N TYR A 11 28.01 51.67 17.11
CA TYR A 11 27.57 50.71 16.10
C TYR A 11 27.84 49.30 16.62
N SER A 12 26.92 48.80 17.45
CA SER A 12 26.90 47.37 17.78
C SER A 12 26.53 46.63 16.50
N LYS A 13 27.51 45.95 15.90
CA LYS A 13 27.29 44.96 14.86
C LYS A 13 26.50 43.82 15.50
N GLY A 14 25.18 43.98 15.55
CA GLY A 14 24.26 42.94 16.00
C GLY A 14 24.66 41.64 15.32
N LYS A 15 24.70 40.56 16.10
CA LYS A 15 24.97 39.21 15.58
C LYS A 15 24.11 39.05 14.34
N VAL A 16 24.77 38.97 13.18
CA VAL A 16 24.10 38.71 11.91
C VAL A 16 23.33 37.44 12.20
N ASP A 17 22.01 37.56 12.29
CA ASP A 17 21.11 36.44 12.42
C ASP A 17 21.57 35.50 11.32
N LYS A 18 22.10 34.34 11.70
CA LYS A 18 22.57 33.36 10.73
C LYS A 18 21.30 32.97 10.02
N LEU A 19 21.00 33.69 8.93
CA LEU A 19 19.95 33.39 7.99
C LEU A 19 20.10 31.91 7.76
N LEU A 20 19.16 31.14 8.31
CA LEU A 20 19.05 29.71 8.09
C LEU A 20 19.21 29.55 6.58
N THR A 21 20.34 29.00 6.18
CA THR A 21 20.67 28.90 4.77
C THR A 21 19.54 28.13 4.09
N ALA A 22 19.21 28.46 2.84
CA ALA A 22 18.12 27.80 2.12
C ALA A 22 18.20 26.26 2.24
N ASP A 23 19.42 25.71 2.24
CA ASP A 23 19.71 24.28 2.43
C ASP A 23 19.38 23.76 3.85
N ALA A 24 19.58 24.55 4.91
CA ALA A 24 19.20 24.17 6.28
C ALA A 24 17.68 24.22 6.48
N ALA A 25 17.02 25.22 5.89
CA ALA A 25 15.56 25.30 5.86
C ALA A 25 14.96 24.12 5.07
N ASP A 26 15.55 23.77 3.93
CA ASP A 26 15.12 22.65 3.08
C ASP A 26 15.36 21.28 3.76
N SER A 27 16.49 21.12 4.44
CA SER A 27 16.78 19.94 5.28
C SER A 27 15.78 19.80 6.44
N SER A 28 15.46 20.90 7.13
CA SER A 28 14.47 20.89 8.21
C SER A 28 13.06 20.56 7.72
N ARG A 29 12.69 21.06 6.53
CA ARG A 29 11.42 20.76 5.86
C ARG A 29 11.36 19.29 5.47
N SER A 30 12.42 18.77 4.88
CA SER A 30 12.55 17.36 4.50
C SER A 30 12.43 16.44 5.72
N GLN A 31 13.05 16.80 6.84
CA GLN A 31 12.95 16.03 8.09
C GLN A 31 11.53 16.06 8.67
N ARG A 32 10.84 17.21 8.63
CA ARG A 32 9.43 17.32 9.07
C ARG A 32 8.50 16.46 8.23
N ILE A 33 8.66 16.47 6.90
CA ILE A 33 7.88 15.62 5.98
C ILE A 33 8.14 14.15 6.29
N ARG A 34 9.42 13.76 6.47
CA ARG A 34 9.77 12.37 6.77
C ARG A 34 9.14 11.86 8.07
N ARG A 35 9.20 12.65 9.15
CA ARG A 35 8.53 12.33 10.42
C ARG A 35 7.01 12.25 10.27
N PHE A 36 6.41 13.14 9.48
CA PHE A 36 4.98 13.09 9.21
C PHE A 36 4.61 11.79 8.49
N LEU A 37 5.35 11.39 7.46
CA LEU A 37 5.13 10.14 6.73
C LEU A 37 5.32 8.92 7.64
N GLU A 38 6.37 8.89 8.46
CA GLU A 38 6.60 7.82 9.46
C GLU A 38 5.43 7.70 10.45
N ASN A 39 4.93 8.83 10.97
CA ASN A 39 3.77 8.85 11.85
C ASN A 39 2.50 8.38 11.14
N MET A 40 2.33 8.76 9.87
CA MET A 40 1.21 8.30 9.04
C MET A 40 1.28 6.80 8.77
N ASP A 41 2.45 6.26 8.47
CA ASP A 41 2.64 4.82 8.24
C ASP A 41 2.26 4.01 9.48
N ALA A 42 2.65 4.48 10.67
CA ALA A 42 2.25 3.87 11.94
C ALA A 42 0.74 3.93 12.16
N ALA A 43 0.11 5.08 11.92
CA ALA A 43 -1.34 5.24 12.06
C ALA A 43 -2.13 4.39 11.03
N ILE A 44 -1.62 4.25 9.80
CA ILE A 44 -2.19 3.39 8.76
C ILE A 44 -2.11 1.92 9.17
N LEU A 45 -0.97 1.48 9.71
CA LEU A 45 -0.81 0.12 10.21
C LEU A 45 -1.82 -0.17 11.34
N GLU A 46 -1.94 0.73 12.32
CA GLU A 46 -2.89 0.59 13.43
C GLU A 46 -4.34 0.51 12.93
N ALA A 47 -4.74 1.43 12.06
CA ALA A 47 -6.08 1.45 11.47
C ALA A 47 -6.37 0.17 10.65
N ASN A 48 -5.41 -0.30 9.86
CA ASN A 48 -5.57 -1.54 9.10
C ASN A 48 -5.70 -2.75 10.01
N CYS A 49 -4.87 -2.87 11.05
CA CYS A 49 -4.98 -3.94 12.04
C CYS A 49 -6.36 -3.94 12.73
N GLU A 50 -6.87 -2.78 13.14
CA GLU A 50 -8.17 -2.65 13.79
C GLU A 50 -9.30 -3.06 12.86
N VAL A 51 -9.37 -2.46 11.66
CA VAL A 51 -10.46 -2.72 10.71
C VAL A 51 -10.41 -4.16 10.22
N ILE A 52 -9.25 -4.65 9.77
CA ILE A 52 -9.12 -6.02 9.24
C ILE A 52 -9.36 -7.04 10.33
N GLY A 53 -8.83 -6.83 11.55
CA GLY A 53 -9.08 -7.73 12.67
C GLY A 53 -10.55 -7.82 13.05
N ARG A 54 -11.29 -6.71 12.95
CA ARG A 54 -12.74 -6.65 13.23
C ARG A 54 -13.58 -7.26 12.11
N GLU A 55 -13.33 -6.89 10.86
CA GLU A 55 -14.16 -7.30 9.72
C GLU A 55 -13.84 -8.73 9.24
N LEU A 56 -12.59 -9.19 9.42
CA LEU A 56 -12.12 -10.50 8.98
C LEU A 56 -11.61 -11.34 10.17
N PRO A 57 -12.45 -11.59 11.21
CA PRO A 57 -12.02 -12.25 12.44
C PRO A 57 -11.57 -13.71 12.23
N ASN A 58 -11.99 -14.31 11.12
CA ASN A 58 -11.66 -15.68 10.75
C ASN A 58 -10.49 -15.79 9.77
N LEU A 59 -9.80 -14.68 9.43
CA LEU A 59 -8.61 -14.72 8.58
C LEU A 59 -7.44 -15.31 9.37
N ASN A 60 -7.30 -16.64 9.28
CA ASN A 60 -6.27 -17.42 9.96
C ASN A 60 -5.62 -18.40 8.97
N ARG A 61 -4.65 -19.19 9.45
CA ARG A 61 -3.94 -20.16 8.61
C ARG A 61 -4.88 -21.12 7.90
N GLU A 62 -5.91 -21.63 8.59
CA GLU A 62 -6.83 -22.61 8.04
C GLU A 62 -7.73 -22.00 6.96
N SER A 63 -8.29 -20.82 7.21
CA SER A 63 -9.11 -20.12 6.21
C SER A 63 -8.31 -19.73 4.97
N PHE A 64 -7.06 -19.30 5.16
CA PHE A 64 -6.16 -18.95 4.07
C PHE A 64 -5.79 -20.17 3.22
N LEU A 65 -5.52 -21.32 3.86
CA LEU A 65 -5.32 -22.59 3.14
C LEU A 65 -6.57 -23.02 2.36
N ARG A 66 -7.78 -22.89 2.94
CA ARG A 66 -9.03 -23.18 2.21
C ARG A 66 -9.16 -22.30 0.98
N MET A 67 -8.80 -21.02 1.06
CA MET A 67 -8.81 -20.11 -0.07
C MET A 67 -7.83 -20.56 -1.17
N ALA A 68 -6.60 -20.92 -0.82
CA ALA A 68 -5.62 -21.46 -1.76
C ALA A 68 -6.13 -22.73 -2.47
N VAL A 69 -6.78 -23.63 -1.73
CA VAL A 69 -7.41 -24.83 -2.31
C VAL A 69 -8.50 -24.45 -3.31
N ARG A 70 -9.39 -23.50 -2.98
CA ARG A 70 -10.44 -23.04 -3.91
C ARG A 70 -9.87 -22.42 -5.18
N VAL A 71 -8.80 -21.63 -5.08
CA VAL A 71 -8.08 -21.10 -6.26
C VAL A 71 -7.54 -22.24 -7.13
N ALA A 72 -6.95 -23.27 -6.51
CA ALA A 72 -6.41 -24.42 -7.23
C ALA A 72 -7.49 -25.24 -7.94
N GLU A 73 -8.64 -25.45 -7.29
CA GLU A 73 -9.79 -26.14 -7.89
C GLU A 73 -10.36 -25.37 -9.09
N LEU A 74 -10.61 -24.07 -8.94
CA LEU A 74 -11.10 -23.23 -10.05
C LEU A 74 -10.12 -23.19 -11.22
N ARG A 75 -8.82 -23.13 -10.92
CA ARG A 75 -7.77 -23.24 -11.94
C ARG A 75 -7.85 -24.58 -12.68
N ALA A 76 -8.02 -25.68 -11.95
CA ALA A 76 -8.14 -27.01 -12.54
C ALA A 76 -9.40 -27.10 -13.42
N ASP A 77 -10.51 -26.50 -13.00
CA ASP A 77 -11.76 -26.48 -13.78
C ASP A 77 -11.61 -25.71 -15.09
N TYR A 78 -11.02 -24.51 -15.03
CA TYR A 78 -10.72 -23.70 -16.21
C TYR A 78 -9.79 -24.45 -17.19
N ILE A 79 -8.70 -25.03 -16.70
CA ILE A 79 -7.75 -25.79 -17.52
C ILE A 79 -8.44 -27.01 -18.14
N ARG A 80 -9.24 -27.76 -17.37
CA ARG A 80 -9.97 -28.94 -17.86
C ARG A 80 -10.94 -28.58 -18.98
N ALA A 81 -11.69 -27.49 -18.83
CA ALA A 81 -12.58 -26.99 -19.87
C ALA A 81 -11.79 -26.57 -21.13
N GLY A 82 -10.65 -25.89 -20.95
CA GLY A 82 -9.77 -25.52 -22.07
C GLY A 82 -9.22 -26.74 -22.82
N LEU A 83 -8.80 -27.79 -22.11
CA LEU A 83 -8.35 -29.05 -22.71
C LEU A 83 -9.46 -29.71 -23.52
N HIS A 84 -10.66 -29.86 -22.94
CA HIS A 84 -11.81 -30.42 -23.65
C HIS A 84 -12.18 -29.60 -24.89
N MET A 85 -12.20 -28.27 -24.78
CA MET A 85 -12.51 -27.38 -25.89
C MET A 85 -11.48 -27.48 -27.04
N SER A 86 -10.22 -27.83 -26.72
CA SER A 86 -9.15 -27.99 -27.72
C SER A 86 -9.31 -29.21 -28.63
N GLU A 87 -10.17 -30.16 -28.27
CA GLU A 87 -10.46 -31.34 -29.09
C GLU A 87 -11.30 -31.00 -30.33
N ALA A 88 -12.05 -29.88 -30.29
CA ALA A 88 -12.86 -29.41 -31.40
C ALA A 88 -12.12 -28.36 -32.24
N ARG A 89 -12.12 -28.52 -33.58
CA ARG A 89 -11.55 -27.52 -34.50
C ARG A 89 -12.27 -26.16 -34.41
N HIS A 90 -13.58 -26.19 -34.18
CA HIS A 90 -14.43 -25.01 -34.02
C HIS A 90 -15.36 -25.23 -32.83
N PRO A 91 -14.96 -24.81 -31.61
CA PRO A 91 -15.81 -24.94 -30.45
C PRO A 91 -17.09 -24.11 -30.62
N ASP A 92 -18.19 -24.63 -30.09
CA ASP A 92 -19.46 -23.94 -30.15
C ASP A 92 -19.47 -22.70 -29.24
N PRO A 93 -20.34 -21.70 -29.50
CA PRO A 93 -20.39 -20.48 -28.70
C PRO A 93 -20.66 -20.70 -27.20
N SER A 94 -21.38 -21.76 -26.83
CA SER A 94 -21.67 -22.04 -25.42
C SER A 94 -20.45 -22.57 -24.67
N SER A 95 -19.62 -23.39 -25.32
CA SER A 95 -18.32 -23.82 -24.77
C SER A 95 -17.39 -22.64 -24.53
N VAL A 96 -17.35 -21.68 -25.45
CA VAL A 96 -16.53 -20.45 -25.30
C VAL A 96 -17.05 -19.58 -24.15
N ALA A 97 -18.37 -19.42 -24.04
CA ALA A 97 -18.98 -18.66 -22.95
C ALA A 97 -18.72 -19.30 -21.57
N GLU A 98 -18.81 -20.63 -21.48
CA GLU A 98 -18.50 -21.35 -20.24
C GLU A 98 -17.03 -21.23 -19.86
N LEU A 99 -16.12 -21.33 -20.83
CA LEU A 99 -14.71 -21.14 -20.59
C LEU A 99 -14.41 -19.73 -20.04
N ALA A 100 -15.05 -18.70 -20.60
CA ALA A 100 -14.92 -17.33 -20.11
C ALA A 100 -15.44 -17.19 -18.67
N ARG A 101 -16.58 -17.82 -18.35
CA ARG A 101 -17.15 -17.84 -17.00
C ARG A 101 -16.20 -18.49 -16.00
N LEU A 102 -15.62 -19.63 -16.35
CA LEU A 102 -14.65 -20.35 -15.51
C LEU A 102 -13.38 -19.53 -15.30
N ARG A 103 -12.87 -18.87 -16.36
CA ARG A 103 -11.72 -17.97 -16.26
C ARG A 103 -11.99 -16.84 -15.28
N SER A 104 -13.12 -16.14 -15.42
CA SER A 104 -13.46 -15.04 -14.50
C SER A 104 -13.57 -15.51 -13.06
N ALA A 105 -14.22 -16.64 -12.79
CA ALA A 105 -14.31 -17.18 -11.44
C ALA A 105 -12.91 -17.47 -10.84
N TYR A 106 -12.01 -18.07 -11.63
CA TYR A 106 -10.63 -18.33 -11.23
C TYR A 106 -9.85 -17.03 -10.96
N GLU A 107 -9.89 -16.06 -11.88
CA GLU A 107 -9.16 -14.80 -11.78
C GLU A 107 -9.62 -13.95 -10.60
N GLU A 108 -10.94 -13.86 -10.36
CA GLU A 108 -11.49 -13.14 -9.20
C GLU A 108 -11.06 -13.79 -7.88
N MET A 109 -11.11 -15.13 -7.79
CA MET A 109 -10.68 -15.82 -6.57
C MET A 109 -9.18 -15.67 -6.33
N LEU A 110 -8.36 -15.69 -7.40
CA LEU A 110 -6.92 -15.46 -7.32
C LEU A 110 -6.62 -14.04 -6.83
N ALA A 111 -7.30 -13.04 -7.37
CA ALA A 111 -7.11 -11.64 -6.96
C ALA A 111 -7.45 -11.44 -5.46
N VAL A 112 -8.51 -12.08 -4.97
CA VAL A 112 -8.86 -12.06 -3.53
C VAL A 112 -7.78 -12.75 -2.69
N TYR A 113 -7.24 -13.88 -3.17
CA TYR A 113 -6.14 -14.57 -2.48
C TYR A 113 -4.89 -13.69 -2.36
N GLU A 114 -4.48 -13.04 -3.45
CA GLU A 114 -3.31 -12.13 -3.46
C GLU A 114 -3.55 -10.90 -2.56
N ALA A 115 -4.76 -10.36 -2.54
CA ALA A 115 -5.12 -9.28 -1.63
C ALA A 115 -5.02 -9.71 -0.15
N ALA A 116 -5.45 -10.92 0.18
CA ALA A 116 -5.32 -11.47 1.53
C ALA A 116 -3.87 -11.83 1.90
N GLU A 117 -3.06 -12.29 0.95
CA GLU A 117 -1.62 -12.49 1.14
C GLU A 117 -0.95 -11.16 1.53
N ARG A 118 -1.31 -10.07 0.84
CA ARG A 118 -0.83 -8.71 1.15
C ARG A 118 -1.14 -8.29 2.60
N VAL A 119 -2.33 -8.62 3.09
CA VAL A 119 -2.77 -8.34 4.46
C VAL A 119 -1.86 -9.06 5.47
N ILE A 120 -1.51 -10.31 5.20
CA ILE A 120 -0.62 -11.12 6.03
C ILE A 120 0.82 -10.59 5.96
N GLU A 121 1.37 -10.35 4.76
CA GLU A 121 2.72 -9.82 4.56
C GLU A 121 2.94 -8.49 5.30
N ARG A 122 1.90 -7.65 5.35
CA ARG A 122 1.93 -6.35 6.01
C ARG A 122 1.71 -6.44 7.52
N GLY A 123 1.44 -7.63 8.06
CA GLY A 123 1.21 -7.87 9.48
C GLY A 123 -0.12 -7.34 9.99
N TYR A 124 -1.11 -7.13 9.11
CA TYR A 124 -2.42 -6.60 9.49
C TYR A 124 -3.31 -7.65 10.16
N ALA A 125 -3.04 -8.92 9.91
CA ALA A 125 -3.70 -10.05 10.57
C ALA A 125 -2.75 -10.75 11.53
N LYS A 126 -3.23 -11.09 12.72
CA LYS A 126 -2.49 -11.94 13.67
C LYS A 126 -2.70 -13.40 13.27
N LEU A 127 -1.67 -14.03 12.70
CA LEU A 127 -1.64 -15.48 12.51
C LEU A 127 -1.30 -16.15 13.85
N GLY A 128 -2.31 -16.32 14.70
CA GLY A 128 -2.28 -17.11 15.93
C GLY A 128 -2.74 -18.54 15.70
#